data_AF-A0A6A2Y1L7-F1
#
_entry.id   AF-A0A6A2Y1L7-F1
#
_cell.length_a   1.000
_cell.length_b   1.000
_cell.length_c   1.000
_cell.angle_alpha   90.00
_cell.angle_beta   90.00
_cell.angle_gamma   90.00
#
_symmetry.space_group_name_H-M   'P 1'
#
loop_
_entity.id
_entity.type
_entity.pdbx_description
1 polymer ?
#
loop_
_entity_poly.entity_id
_entity_poly.type
_entity_poly.pdbx_seq_one_letter_code
_entity_poly.pdbx_strand_id
1 'polypeptide(L)'
;MSSSNPDSKVHSCIQTLSSIISSFPPSVSSSSNPSFSLLHDPTVSSQISSLLRHPDSGSGDNDLCRWLYDTFHSTDPELKLLVLRFVPIIAGVYLTRIALRKSLAGFEAILLALYAHETTARDGQPVCVNVPDLSQPSIYHEAKGSVKNKATELNLAVISPTLEPHGTMRSSRRPRIVGVALELYYSKISQMPVSSKIEFCEFCEVWAAGQKNEESKVKERRIPLPWELLQPSLRILGHCLLGSHTSKELLEAASMATNSLYNRCLHDIDAKAILATSSLLRLEKMALDPKLNVDHTEIDGNVLSL
;
A
#
# COMPACT_ATOMS: atom_id res chain seq x y z
N MET A 1 -9.89 -20.83 28.62
CA MET A 1 -9.29 -19.86 27.67
C MET A 1 -9.83 -18.49 28.07
N SER A 2 -9.01 -17.69 28.76
CA SER A 2 -9.44 -16.39 29.29
C SER A 2 -9.70 -15.42 28.15
N SER A 3 -10.96 -15.00 27.98
CA SER A 3 -11.30 -13.88 27.11
C SER A 3 -10.77 -12.59 27.75
N SER A 4 -9.52 -12.23 27.45
CA SER A 4 -8.97 -10.93 27.80
C SER A 4 -9.85 -9.83 27.19
N ASN A 5 -10.28 -8.87 28.00
CA ASN A 5 -11.10 -7.73 27.58
C ASN A 5 -10.40 -6.99 26.41
N PRO A 6 -11.06 -6.69 25.27
CA PRO A 6 -10.44 -5.97 24.14
C PRO A 6 -9.73 -4.69 24.57
N ASP A 7 -10.33 -3.94 25.50
CA ASP A 7 -9.76 -2.71 26.05
C ASP A 7 -8.42 -2.94 26.76
N SER A 8 -8.24 -4.08 27.44
CA SER A 8 -6.97 -4.40 28.13
C SER A 8 -5.82 -4.65 27.15
N LYS A 9 -6.11 -5.15 25.95
CA LYS A 9 -5.09 -5.40 24.91
C LYS A 9 -4.62 -4.10 24.27
N VAL A 10 -5.53 -3.17 24.00
CA VAL A 10 -5.21 -1.84 23.46
C VAL A 10 -4.32 -1.06 24.44
N HIS A 11 -4.68 -1.06 25.73
CA HIS A 11 -3.88 -0.39 26.77
C HIS A 11 -2.49 -1.02 26.91
N SER A 12 -2.38 -2.35 26.91
CA SER A 12 -1.08 -3.03 26.94
C SER A 12 -0.23 -2.68 25.72
N CYS A 13 -0.83 -2.63 24.53
CA CYS A 13 -0.15 -2.27 23.28
C CYS A 13 0.42 -0.85 23.35
N ILE A 14 -0.36 0.11 23.85
CA ILE A 14 0.05 1.49 24.06
C ILE A 14 1.17 1.59 25.08
N GLN A 15 1.06 0.88 26.21
CA GLN A 15 2.09 0.87 27.24
C GLN A 15 3.42 0.33 26.69
N THR A 16 3.39 -0.76 25.94
CA THR A 16 4.60 -1.28 25.28
C THR A 16 5.18 -0.26 24.29
N LEU A 17 4.34 0.38 23.46
CA LEU A 17 4.82 1.41 22.53
C LEU A 17 5.45 2.61 23.25
N SER A 18 4.86 3.03 24.37
CA SER A 18 5.37 4.16 25.17
C SER A 18 6.77 3.91 25.73
N SER A 19 7.18 2.65 25.90
CA SER A 19 8.54 2.29 26.30
C SER A 19 9.55 2.29 25.14
N ILE A 20 9.07 2.25 23.89
CA ILE A 20 9.89 2.21 22.67
C ILE A 20 10.14 3.62 22.13
N ILE A 21 9.12 4.50 22.17
CA ILE A 21 9.23 5.87 21.66
C ILE A 21 9.67 6.85 22.76
N SER A 22 10.39 7.90 22.38
CA SER A 22 10.99 8.84 23.35
C SER A 22 9.97 9.76 24.03
N SER A 23 8.85 10.07 23.36
CA SER A 23 7.79 10.92 23.90
C SER A 23 6.43 10.38 23.49
N PHE A 24 5.57 10.10 24.47
CA PHE A 24 4.21 9.63 24.24
C PHE A 24 3.18 10.71 24.63
N PRO A 25 2.37 11.20 23.69
CA PRO A 25 1.44 12.29 23.96
C PRO A 25 0.29 11.83 24.89
N PRO A 26 -0.02 12.61 25.95
CA PRO A 26 -1.05 12.23 26.92
C PRO A 26 -2.47 12.24 26.35
N SER A 27 -2.68 12.93 25.22
CA SER A 27 -3.95 12.95 24.47
C SER A 27 -4.35 11.57 23.94
N VAL A 28 -3.39 10.70 23.63
CA VAL A 28 -3.67 9.34 23.13
C VAL A 28 -4.10 8.43 24.29
N SER A 29 -3.44 8.54 25.45
CA SER A 29 -3.75 7.72 26.64
C SER A 29 -5.09 8.09 27.30
N SER A 30 -5.55 9.33 27.10
CA SER A 30 -6.82 9.84 27.67
C SER A 30 -7.99 9.78 26.67
N SER A 31 -7.75 9.26 25.46
CA SER A 31 -8.76 9.18 24.40
C SER A 31 -9.81 8.11 24.69
N SER A 32 -11.05 8.35 24.26
CA SER A 32 -12.12 7.34 24.25
C SER A 32 -11.88 6.25 23.20
N ASN A 33 -11.10 6.55 22.15
CA ASN A 33 -10.60 5.58 21.20
C ASN A 33 -9.08 5.75 21.00
N PRO A 34 -8.27 5.10 21.86
CA PRO A 34 -6.82 5.22 21.81
C PRO A 34 -6.18 4.70 20.51
N SER A 35 -6.76 3.66 19.89
CA SER A 35 -6.28 3.07 18.64
C SER A 35 -6.40 4.04 17.47
N PHE A 36 -7.56 4.68 17.32
CA PHE A 36 -7.79 5.72 16.32
C PHE A 36 -6.91 6.95 16.53
N SER A 37 -6.78 7.42 17.78
CA SER A 37 -5.89 8.54 18.11
C SER A 37 -4.44 8.23 17.77
N LEU A 38 -3.98 7.02 18.07
CA LEU A 38 -2.63 6.56 17.78
C LEU A 38 -2.35 6.49 16.27
N LEU A 39 -3.34 6.07 15.46
CA LEU A 39 -3.24 6.02 14.01
C LEU A 39 -3.03 7.40 13.38
N HIS A 40 -3.60 8.46 13.96
CA HIS A 40 -3.60 9.81 13.38
C HIS A 40 -2.64 10.78 14.07
N ASP A 41 -2.04 10.40 15.20
CA ASP A 41 -1.12 11.28 15.93
C ASP A 41 0.17 11.54 15.12
N PRO A 42 0.47 12.79 14.75
CA PRO A 42 1.62 13.13 13.92
C PRO A 42 2.96 12.94 14.68
N THR A 43 2.96 13.14 16.00
CA THR A 43 4.17 13.05 16.83
C THR A 43 4.61 11.61 17.01
N VAL A 44 3.68 10.71 17.34
CA VAL A 44 3.96 9.28 17.46
C VAL A 44 4.34 8.71 16.11
N SER A 45 3.59 9.04 15.06
CA SER A 45 3.89 8.51 13.73
C SER A 45 5.25 8.96 13.20
N SER A 46 5.64 10.23 13.38
CA SER A 46 6.97 10.73 13.02
C SER A 46 8.10 9.99 13.78
N GLN A 47 7.92 9.72 15.08
CA GLN A 47 8.88 8.95 15.87
C GLN A 47 9.01 7.50 15.37
N ILE A 48 7.89 6.81 15.12
CA ILE A 48 7.90 5.44 14.58
C ILE A 48 8.55 5.43 13.20
N SER A 49 8.20 6.36 12.31
CA SER A 49 8.79 6.49 10.98
C SER A 49 10.31 6.70 11.06
N SER A 50 10.79 7.54 11.97
CA SER A 50 12.22 7.77 12.21
C SER A 50 12.93 6.50 12.69
N LEU A 51 12.37 5.80 13.68
CA LEU A 51 12.92 4.55 14.20
C LEU A 51 12.99 3.46 13.12
N LEU A 52 11.95 3.33 12.29
CA LEU A 52 11.94 2.39 11.17
C LEU A 52 12.99 2.72 10.10
N ARG A 53 13.35 4.01 9.93
CA ARG A 53 14.37 4.45 8.97
C ARG A 53 15.79 4.41 9.53
N HIS A 54 16.00 4.18 10.83
CA HIS A 54 17.34 4.08 11.43
C HIS A 54 18.18 2.96 10.77
N PRO A 55 19.49 3.13 10.50
CA PRO A 55 20.31 2.15 9.76
C PRO A 55 20.34 0.72 10.31
N ASP A 56 20.08 0.57 11.62
CA ASP A 56 20.09 -0.70 12.35
C ASP A 56 18.69 -1.25 12.66
N SER A 57 17.64 -0.60 12.12
CA SER A 57 16.28 -1.12 12.21
C SER A 57 16.07 -2.36 11.32
N GLY A 58 15.07 -3.16 11.69
CA GLY A 58 14.64 -4.32 10.91
C GLY A 58 15.26 -5.65 11.31
N SER A 59 16.19 -5.68 12.26
CA SER A 59 16.73 -6.91 12.84
C SER A 59 15.67 -7.68 13.67
N GLY A 60 15.90 -8.97 13.93
CA GLY A 60 14.93 -9.81 14.66
C GLY A 60 14.83 -9.50 16.16
N ASP A 61 15.82 -8.81 16.72
CA ASP A 61 15.85 -8.31 18.09
C ASP A 61 15.26 -6.91 18.24
N ASN A 62 14.92 -6.22 17.13
CA ASN A 62 14.36 -4.87 17.15
C ASN A 62 12.98 -4.82 17.83
N ASP A 63 12.89 -4.07 18.94
CA ASP A 63 11.68 -4.00 19.76
C ASP A 63 10.48 -3.40 19.03
N LEU A 64 10.70 -2.41 18.16
CA LEU A 64 9.63 -1.83 17.34
C LEU A 64 9.10 -2.85 16.32
N CYS A 65 9.97 -3.67 15.73
CA CYS A 65 9.53 -4.73 14.81
C CYS A 65 8.69 -5.78 15.54
N ARG A 66 9.12 -6.19 16.74
CA ARG A 66 8.36 -7.10 17.60
C ARG A 66 7.01 -6.52 17.97
N TRP A 67 6.98 -5.26 18.39
CA TRP A 67 5.74 -4.56 18.72
C TRP A 67 4.79 -4.49 17.52
N LEU A 68 5.27 -4.13 16.32
CA LEU A 68 4.44 -4.11 15.10
C LEU A 68 3.90 -5.50 14.75
N TYR A 69 4.72 -6.55 14.89
CA TYR A 69 4.31 -7.92 14.65
C TYR A 69 3.20 -8.37 15.62
N ASP A 70 3.38 -8.13 16.92
CA ASP A 70 2.41 -8.48 17.95
C ASP A 70 1.12 -7.67 17.81
N THR A 71 1.24 -6.38 17.49
CA THR A 71 0.10 -5.47 17.26
C THR A 71 -0.76 -5.94 16.10
N PHE A 72 -0.15 -6.42 15.01
CA PHE A 72 -0.90 -6.93 13.86
C PHE A 72 -1.69 -8.22 14.16
N HIS A 73 -1.21 -9.03 15.12
CA HIS A 73 -1.91 -10.22 15.58
C HIS A 73 -3.04 -9.92 16.59
N SER A 74 -3.23 -8.65 16.96
CA SER A 74 -4.39 -8.23 17.73
C SER A 74 -5.70 -8.57 17.00
N THR A 75 -6.78 -8.75 17.75
CA THR A 75 -8.14 -8.87 17.20
C THR A 75 -8.74 -7.51 16.83
N ASP A 76 -8.12 -6.42 17.30
CA ASP A 76 -8.57 -5.05 17.06
C ASP A 76 -8.26 -4.59 15.62
N PRO A 77 -9.26 -4.18 14.82
CA PRO A 77 -9.05 -3.78 13.43
C PRO A 77 -8.30 -2.45 13.29
N GLU A 78 -8.41 -1.53 14.24
CA GLU A 78 -7.71 -0.23 14.20
C GLU A 78 -6.23 -0.39 14.54
N LEU A 79 -5.87 -1.30 15.45
CA LEU A 79 -4.48 -1.68 15.69
C LEU A 79 -3.84 -2.34 14.46
N LYS A 80 -4.58 -3.18 13.73
CA LYS A 80 -4.10 -3.69 12.43
C LYS A 80 -3.89 -2.58 11.42
N LEU A 81 -4.81 -1.62 11.37
CA LEU A 81 -4.73 -0.45 10.49
C LEU A 81 -3.50 0.41 10.81
N LEU A 82 -3.17 0.56 12.10
CA LEU A 82 -1.96 1.22 12.57
C LEU A 82 -0.68 0.53 12.05
N VAL A 83 -0.61 -0.80 12.06
CA VAL A 83 0.53 -1.51 11.46
C VAL A 83 0.58 -1.29 9.96
N LEU A 84 -0.57 -1.36 9.28
CA LEU A 84 -0.67 -1.13 7.83
C LEU A 84 -0.18 0.27 7.44
N ARG A 85 -0.42 1.30 8.28
CA ARG A 85 0.09 2.66 8.05
C ARG A 85 1.59 2.71 7.75
N PHE A 86 2.38 1.86 8.40
CA PHE A 86 3.84 1.86 8.27
C PHE A 86 4.37 0.89 7.21
N VAL A 87 3.49 0.16 6.50
CA VAL A 87 3.88 -0.72 5.39
C VAL A 87 4.71 -0.01 4.31
N PRO A 88 4.40 1.23 3.88
CA PRO A 88 5.26 1.96 2.95
C PRO A 88 6.73 2.05 3.40
N ILE A 89 6.96 2.36 4.67
CA ILE A 89 8.32 2.46 5.22
C ILE A 89 8.95 1.08 5.37
N ILE A 90 8.22 0.11 5.92
CA ILE A 90 8.74 -1.25 6.12
C ILE A 90 9.15 -1.86 4.78
N ALA A 91 8.29 -1.81 3.75
CA ALA A 91 8.59 -2.27 2.42
C ALA A 91 9.72 -1.46 1.76
N GLY A 92 9.66 -0.13 1.88
CA GLY A 92 10.64 0.81 1.35
C GLY A 92 12.05 0.55 1.85
N VAL A 93 12.21 0.54 3.17
CA VAL A 93 13.49 0.28 3.84
C VAL A 93 13.95 -1.14 3.58
N TYR A 94 13.07 -2.14 3.66
CA TYR A 94 13.41 -3.54 3.41
C TYR A 94 14.00 -3.75 2.01
N LEU A 95 13.29 -3.29 0.97
CA LEU A 95 13.73 -3.43 -0.42
C LEU A 95 15.03 -2.68 -0.71
N THR A 96 15.22 -1.54 -0.05
CA THR A 96 16.46 -0.77 -0.14
C THR A 96 17.61 -1.53 0.51
N ARG A 97 17.42 -2.06 1.72
CA ARG A 97 18.52 -2.66 2.49
C ARG A 97 18.86 -4.09 2.14
N ILE A 98 18.00 -4.80 1.42
CA ILE A 98 18.23 -6.22 1.14
C ILE A 98 19.54 -6.49 0.37
N ALA A 99 19.97 -5.53 -0.45
CA ALA A 99 21.23 -5.60 -1.17
C ALA A 99 22.46 -5.45 -0.25
N LEU A 100 22.30 -4.95 0.98
CA LEU A 100 23.37 -4.69 1.95
C LEU A 100 23.77 -5.93 2.76
N ARG A 101 23.08 -7.07 2.57
CA ARG A 101 23.33 -8.34 3.29
C ARG A 101 23.29 -8.22 4.82
N LYS A 102 22.63 -7.19 5.36
CA LYS A 102 22.29 -7.10 6.78
C LYS A 102 21.08 -7.99 7.08
N SER A 103 21.00 -8.49 8.31
CA SER A 103 19.80 -9.20 8.77
C SER A 103 18.62 -8.22 8.85
N LEU A 104 17.51 -8.57 8.18
CA LEU A 104 16.25 -7.82 8.19
C LEU A 104 15.11 -8.68 8.74
N ALA A 105 15.43 -9.65 9.60
CA ALA A 105 14.49 -10.66 10.07
C ALA A 105 13.23 -10.09 10.75
N GLY A 106 13.33 -8.92 11.41
CA GLY A 106 12.18 -8.24 12.01
C GLY A 106 11.21 -7.71 10.93
N PHE A 107 11.73 -7.06 9.89
CA PHE A 107 10.89 -6.64 8.75
C PHE A 107 10.33 -7.85 7.98
N GLU A 108 11.13 -8.89 7.79
CA GLU A 108 10.67 -10.12 7.14
C GLU A 108 9.55 -10.79 7.93
N ALA A 109 9.62 -10.82 9.27
CA ALA A 109 8.57 -11.36 10.12
C ALA A 109 7.25 -10.59 9.97
N ILE A 110 7.29 -9.26 9.95
CA ILE A 110 6.09 -8.42 9.74
C ILE A 110 5.51 -8.67 8.35
N LEU A 111 6.33 -8.62 7.30
CA LEU A 111 5.87 -8.84 5.92
C LEU A 111 5.28 -10.25 5.72
N LEU A 112 5.89 -11.27 6.35
CA LEU A 112 5.36 -12.63 6.34
C LEU A 112 4.04 -12.74 7.12
N ALA A 113 3.87 -12.02 8.24
CA ALA A 113 2.61 -11.98 8.99
C ALA A 113 1.48 -11.37 8.15
N LEU A 114 1.75 -10.26 7.47
CA LEU A 114 0.81 -9.62 6.54
C LEU A 114 0.43 -10.59 5.41
N TYR A 115 1.42 -11.26 4.81
CA TYR A 115 1.20 -12.24 3.75
C TYR A 115 0.38 -13.44 4.22
N ALA A 116 0.68 -13.99 5.40
CA ALA A 116 -0.04 -15.13 5.97
C ALA A 116 -1.50 -14.77 6.30
N HIS A 117 -1.74 -13.54 6.78
CA HIS A 117 -3.08 -13.03 7.01
C HIS A 117 -3.90 -13.00 5.71
N GLU A 118 -3.35 -12.42 4.64
CA GLU A 118 -4.03 -12.39 3.35
C GLU A 118 -4.20 -13.78 2.73
N THR A 119 -3.21 -14.66 2.88
CA THR A 119 -3.27 -16.04 2.39
C THR A 119 -4.42 -16.81 3.05
N THR A 120 -4.58 -16.63 4.36
CA THR A 120 -5.68 -17.24 5.12
C THR A 120 -7.02 -16.63 4.73
N ALA A 121 -7.08 -15.31 4.53
CA ALA A 121 -8.31 -14.62 4.12
C ALA A 121 -8.80 -15.05 2.73
N ARG A 122 -7.87 -15.39 1.82
CA ARG A 122 -8.20 -15.86 0.47
C ARG A 122 -8.63 -17.32 0.41
N ASP A 123 -8.34 -18.13 1.42
CA ASP A 123 -8.73 -19.55 1.51
C ASP A 123 -8.47 -20.34 0.20
N GLY A 124 -7.27 -20.17 -0.35
CA GLY A 124 -6.85 -20.82 -1.60
C GLY A 124 -7.53 -20.29 -2.87
N GLN A 125 -8.35 -19.23 -2.80
CA GLN A 125 -9.01 -18.62 -3.95
C GLN A 125 -8.19 -17.47 -4.56
N PRO A 126 -8.20 -17.32 -5.90
CA PRO A 126 -7.65 -16.15 -6.56
C PRO A 126 -8.56 -14.93 -6.36
N VAL A 127 -8.00 -13.73 -6.50
CA VAL A 127 -8.80 -12.51 -6.58
C VAL A 127 -9.23 -12.32 -8.04
N CYS A 128 -10.53 -12.46 -8.29
CA CYS A 128 -11.13 -12.32 -9.61
C CYS A 128 -12.09 -11.13 -9.68
N VAL A 129 -12.26 -10.58 -10.87
CA VAL A 129 -13.34 -9.63 -11.19
C VAL A 129 -14.10 -10.09 -12.41
N ASN A 130 -15.40 -9.78 -12.43
CA ASN A 130 -16.20 -9.94 -13.63
C ASN A 130 -15.98 -8.71 -14.52
N VAL A 131 -15.50 -8.93 -15.75
CA VAL A 131 -15.33 -7.89 -16.76
C VAL A 131 -16.71 -7.55 -17.32
N PRO A 132 -17.16 -6.28 -17.21
CA PRO A 132 -18.46 -5.88 -17.73
C PRO A 132 -18.55 -6.09 -19.24
N ASP A 133 -19.69 -6.59 -19.69
CA ASP A 133 -20.00 -6.85 -21.10
C ASP A 133 -21.18 -5.98 -21.53
N LEU A 134 -20.97 -5.10 -22.52
CA LEU A 134 -22.00 -4.19 -23.06
C LEU A 134 -23.08 -4.92 -23.87
N SER A 135 -22.92 -6.22 -24.14
CA SER A 135 -23.98 -7.05 -24.70
C SER A 135 -24.98 -7.56 -23.66
N GLN A 136 -24.65 -7.42 -22.36
CA GLN A 136 -25.49 -7.82 -21.24
C GLN A 136 -26.05 -6.58 -20.53
N PRO A 137 -27.35 -6.53 -20.22
CA PRO A 137 -27.90 -5.40 -19.47
C PRO A 137 -27.18 -5.23 -18.12
N SER A 138 -27.00 -3.99 -17.69
CA SER A 138 -26.37 -3.65 -16.41
C SER A 138 -27.15 -2.55 -15.69
N ILE A 139 -26.75 -2.22 -14.47
CA ILE A 139 -27.36 -1.12 -13.69
C ILE A 139 -27.34 0.22 -14.46
N TYR A 140 -26.41 0.39 -15.40
CA TYR A 140 -26.21 1.65 -16.13
C TYR A 140 -26.72 1.62 -17.58
N HIS A 141 -27.08 0.46 -18.14
CA HIS A 141 -27.54 0.40 -19.53
C HIS A 141 -28.42 -0.81 -19.83
N GLU A 142 -29.27 -0.66 -20.84
CA GLU A 142 -30.04 -1.75 -21.44
C GLU A 142 -29.35 -2.27 -22.71
N ALA A 143 -29.29 -3.59 -22.86
CA ALA A 143 -28.79 -4.22 -24.08
C ALA A 143 -29.91 -4.32 -25.12
N LYS A 144 -29.68 -3.81 -26.34
CA LYS A 144 -30.60 -4.04 -27.48
C LYS A 144 -30.47 -5.51 -27.94
N GLY A 145 -31.60 -6.13 -28.30
CA GLY A 145 -31.79 -7.57 -28.55
C GLY A 145 -30.59 -8.38 -29.04
N SER A 146 -30.35 -9.54 -28.40
CA SER A 146 -29.09 -10.30 -28.45
C SER A 146 -28.70 -10.83 -29.84
N VAL A 147 -27.45 -10.58 -30.25
CA VAL A 147 -26.68 -11.56 -31.03
C VAL A 147 -26.15 -12.58 -30.02
N LYS A 148 -26.68 -13.82 -30.04
CA LYS A 148 -26.21 -14.90 -29.15
C LYS A 148 -24.79 -15.33 -29.54
N ASN A 149 -23.78 -14.60 -29.09
CA ASN A 149 -22.40 -15.06 -29.16
C ASN A 149 -22.12 -15.92 -27.92
N LYS A 150 -22.08 -17.24 -28.09
CA LYS A 150 -21.67 -18.22 -27.06
C LYS A 150 -20.19 -18.12 -26.62
N ALA A 151 -19.46 -17.10 -27.11
CA ALA A 151 -18.04 -16.93 -26.85
C ALA A 151 -17.73 -16.18 -25.53
N THR A 152 -18.73 -15.60 -24.85
CA THR A 152 -18.56 -14.69 -23.70
C THR A 152 -18.91 -15.30 -22.33
N GLU A 153 -19.08 -16.62 -22.21
CA GLU A 153 -19.42 -17.27 -20.92
C GLU A 153 -18.31 -17.16 -19.84
N LEU A 154 -17.11 -16.70 -20.20
CA LEU A 154 -15.96 -16.54 -19.30
C LEU A 154 -15.55 -15.07 -19.15
N ASN A 155 -16.40 -14.25 -18.54
CA ASN A 155 -16.09 -12.84 -18.25
C ASN A 155 -15.24 -12.65 -16.97
N LEU A 156 -14.73 -13.72 -16.35
CA LEU A 156 -13.92 -13.64 -15.14
C LEU A 156 -12.44 -13.40 -15.46
N ALA A 157 -11.92 -12.25 -15.03
CA ALA A 157 -10.50 -11.92 -15.08
C ALA A 157 -9.83 -12.13 -13.72
N VAL A 158 -8.70 -12.85 -13.69
CA VAL A 158 -7.88 -13.02 -12.49
C VAL A 158 -6.99 -11.79 -12.30
N ILE A 159 -7.20 -11.05 -11.22
CA ILE A 159 -6.42 -9.85 -10.86
C ILE A 159 -5.15 -10.22 -10.11
N SER A 160 -5.28 -11.14 -9.16
CA SER A 160 -4.20 -11.57 -8.26
C SER A 160 -4.32 -13.09 -8.12
N PRO A 161 -3.28 -13.86 -8.44
CA PRO A 161 -3.34 -15.32 -8.33
C PRO A 161 -3.51 -15.77 -6.88
N THR A 162 -3.85 -17.05 -6.71
CA THR A 162 -3.88 -17.74 -5.42
C THR A 162 -2.57 -17.56 -4.66
N LEU A 163 -2.67 -17.50 -3.33
CA LEU A 163 -1.50 -17.37 -2.45
C LEU A 163 -1.16 -18.72 -1.85
N GLU A 164 0.12 -19.07 -1.84
CA GLU A 164 0.65 -20.28 -1.22
C GLU A 164 1.22 -19.92 0.15
N PRO A 165 0.91 -20.65 1.23
CA PRO A 165 1.51 -20.39 2.54
C PRO A 165 3.04 -20.45 2.50
N HIS A 166 3.69 -19.46 3.10
CA HIS A 166 5.15 -19.35 3.15
C HIS A 166 5.62 -19.03 4.57
N GLY A 167 6.56 -19.83 5.09
CA GLY A 167 7.15 -19.62 6.41
C GLY A 167 8.48 -18.87 6.42
N THR A 168 9.08 -18.60 5.25
CA THR A 168 10.39 -17.94 5.15
C THR A 168 10.50 -17.03 3.93
N MET A 169 11.33 -15.98 4.04
CA MET A 169 11.49 -14.95 3.03
C MET A 169 12.61 -15.28 2.02
N ARG A 170 12.26 -15.98 0.92
CA ARG A 170 13.21 -16.33 -0.16
C ARG A 170 13.25 -15.28 -1.27
N SER A 171 14.41 -15.10 -1.91
CA SER A 171 14.62 -14.10 -2.97
C SER A 171 13.58 -14.15 -4.09
N SER A 172 13.19 -15.34 -4.54
CA SER A 172 12.18 -15.54 -5.59
C SER A 172 10.75 -15.20 -5.17
N ARG A 173 10.45 -15.20 -3.86
CA ARG A 173 9.11 -14.94 -3.31
C ARG A 173 8.95 -13.53 -2.76
N ARG A 174 10.06 -12.85 -2.43
CA ARG A 174 10.07 -11.50 -1.87
C ARG A 174 9.19 -10.50 -2.62
N PRO A 175 9.26 -10.37 -3.95
CA PRO A 175 8.43 -9.38 -4.63
C PRO A 175 6.94 -9.63 -4.45
N ARG A 176 6.52 -10.91 -4.43
CA ARG A 176 5.13 -11.28 -4.20
C ARG A 176 4.70 -11.04 -2.76
N ILE A 177 5.54 -11.38 -1.78
CA ILE A 177 5.25 -11.15 -0.35
C ILE A 177 5.11 -9.65 -0.06
N VAL A 178 6.07 -8.85 -0.52
CA VAL A 178 6.02 -7.38 -0.36
C VAL A 178 4.85 -6.79 -1.16
N GLY A 179 4.62 -7.28 -2.38
CA GLY A 179 3.50 -6.86 -3.21
C GLY A 179 2.14 -7.09 -2.53
N VAL A 180 1.95 -8.24 -1.87
CA VAL A 180 0.72 -8.53 -1.09
C VAL A 180 0.59 -7.60 0.12
N ALA A 181 1.68 -7.27 0.82
CA ALA A 181 1.64 -6.27 1.89
C ALA A 181 1.19 -4.90 1.36
N LEU A 182 1.65 -4.50 0.17
CA LEU A 182 1.19 -3.29 -0.51
C LEU A 182 -0.27 -3.39 -0.99
N GLU A 183 -0.74 -4.57 -1.44
CA GLU A 183 -2.15 -4.81 -1.76
C GLU A 183 -3.03 -4.64 -0.50
N LEU A 184 -2.59 -5.15 0.65
CA LEU A 184 -3.27 -4.95 1.94
C LEU A 184 -3.33 -3.47 2.34
N TYR A 185 -2.21 -2.75 2.22
CA TYR A 185 -2.18 -1.30 2.42
C TYR A 185 -3.18 -0.59 1.49
N TYR A 186 -3.15 -0.92 0.20
CA TYR A 186 -4.03 -0.35 -0.80
C TYR A 186 -5.52 -0.61 -0.48
N SER A 187 -5.87 -1.79 0.04
CA SER A 187 -7.25 -2.11 0.44
C SER A 187 -7.80 -1.20 1.55
N LYS A 188 -6.92 -0.53 2.29
CA LYS A 188 -7.25 0.40 3.37
C LYS A 188 -6.80 1.84 3.10
N ILE A 189 -6.37 2.15 1.86
CA ILE A 189 -5.73 3.43 1.52
C ILE A 189 -6.60 4.66 1.78
N SER A 190 -7.92 4.54 1.72
CA SER A 190 -8.86 5.63 2.04
C SER A 190 -8.79 6.04 3.51
N GLN A 191 -8.45 5.11 4.40
CA GLN A 191 -8.29 5.33 5.83
C GLN A 191 -6.87 5.74 6.20
N MET A 192 -5.93 5.69 5.24
CA MET A 192 -4.53 6.02 5.49
C MET A 192 -4.31 7.53 5.50
N PRO A 193 -3.57 8.05 6.50
CA PRO A 193 -3.22 9.46 6.58
C PRO A 193 -2.32 9.88 5.42
N VAL A 194 -2.38 11.16 5.06
CA VAL A 194 -1.65 11.73 3.91
C VAL A 194 -0.14 11.49 4.03
N SER A 195 0.44 11.62 5.23
CA SER A 195 1.87 11.40 5.47
C SER A 195 2.33 9.98 5.09
N SER A 196 1.55 8.95 5.41
CA SER A 196 1.85 7.57 5.01
C SER A 196 1.91 7.39 3.49
N LYS A 197 1.06 8.12 2.76
CA LYS A 197 1.03 8.11 1.29
C LYS A 197 2.22 8.86 0.68
N ILE A 198 2.62 9.99 1.29
CA ILE A 198 3.82 10.73 0.90
C ILE A 198 5.07 9.86 1.12
N GLU A 199 5.19 9.21 2.29
CA GLU A 199 6.28 8.27 2.58
C GLU A 199 6.36 7.14 1.54
N PHE A 200 5.22 6.67 1.02
CA PHE A 200 5.19 5.72 -0.09
C PHE A 200 5.77 6.30 -1.38
N CYS A 201 5.35 7.50 -1.77
CA CYS A 201 5.86 8.20 -2.96
C CYS A 201 7.39 8.38 -2.90
N GLU A 202 7.92 8.80 -1.73
CA GLU A 202 9.36 8.92 -1.51
C GLU A 202 10.11 7.61 -1.83
N PHE A 203 9.60 6.47 -1.35
CA PHE A 203 10.26 5.18 -1.61
C PHE A 203 10.14 4.75 -3.06
N CYS A 204 9.05 5.08 -3.77
CA CYS A 204 8.98 4.85 -5.21
C CYS A 204 10.09 5.59 -5.98
N GLU A 205 10.42 6.82 -5.58
CA GLU A 205 11.55 7.56 -6.17
C GLU A 205 12.89 6.87 -5.87
N VAL A 206 13.10 6.43 -4.63
CA VAL A 206 14.31 5.66 -4.25
C VAL A 206 14.43 4.37 -5.07
N TRP A 207 13.33 3.65 -5.26
CA TRP A 207 13.32 2.41 -6.04
C TRP A 207 13.59 2.63 -7.53
N ALA A 208 13.09 3.74 -8.07
CA ALA A 208 13.32 4.14 -9.46
C ALA A 208 14.78 4.53 -9.72
N ALA A 209 15.32 5.43 -8.88
CA ALA A 209 16.69 5.95 -9.00
C ALA A 209 17.75 4.88 -8.69
N GLY A 210 17.50 3.97 -7.75
CA GLY A 210 18.50 3.01 -7.27
C GLY A 210 19.34 3.57 -6.12
N GLN A 211 20.13 2.71 -5.47
CA GLN A 211 20.94 3.13 -4.32
C GLN A 211 22.18 3.92 -4.74
N LYS A 212 22.24 5.21 -4.37
CA LYS A 212 23.48 5.99 -4.36
C LYS A 212 24.21 5.77 -3.03
N ASN A 213 25.27 4.97 -3.03
CA ASN A 213 26.17 4.90 -1.88
C ASN A 213 27.23 5.99 -2.04
N GLU A 214 27.13 7.09 -1.29
CA GLU A 214 28.11 8.18 -1.33
C GLU A 214 29.52 7.74 -0.86
N GLU A 215 29.62 6.69 -0.04
CA GLU A 215 30.88 6.23 0.55
C GLU A 215 31.62 5.15 -0.25
N SER A 216 31.12 4.74 -1.42
CA SER A 216 31.77 3.67 -2.17
C SER A 216 31.61 3.83 -3.67
N LYS A 217 32.72 3.71 -4.44
CA LYS A 217 32.76 3.59 -5.92
C LYS A 217 32.04 2.33 -6.45
N VAL A 218 31.02 1.85 -5.74
CA VAL A 218 30.24 0.67 -6.06
C VAL A 218 29.09 1.10 -6.96
N LYS A 219 28.96 0.41 -8.10
CA LYS A 219 27.85 0.57 -9.04
C LYS A 219 26.52 0.68 -8.29
N GLU A 220 25.73 1.68 -8.65
CA GLU A 220 24.35 1.89 -8.24
C GLU A 220 23.61 0.55 -8.19
N ARG A 221 23.32 0.06 -6.98
CA ARG A 221 22.61 -1.22 -6.82
C ARG A 221 21.14 -0.95 -7.02
N ARG A 222 20.66 -1.28 -8.22
CA ARG A 222 19.25 -1.14 -8.59
C ARG A 222 18.40 -2.19 -7.88
N ILE A 223 17.27 -1.75 -7.37
CA ILE A 223 16.24 -2.62 -6.78
C ILE A 223 15.45 -3.22 -7.95
N PRO A 224 15.32 -4.57 -8.06
CA PRO A 224 14.45 -5.19 -9.04
C PRO A 224 12.98 -4.85 -8.74
N LEU A 225 12.25 -4.38 -9.75
CA LEU A 225 10.84 -4.02 -9.66
C LEU A 225 9.98 -4.90 -10.59
N PRO A 226 9.87 -6.20 -10.31
CA PRO A 226 9.02 -7.07 -11.11
C PRO A 226 7.54 -6.69 -10.94
N TRP A 227 6.71 -7.16 -11.85
CA TRP A 227 5.31 -6.77 -11.94
C TRP A 227 4.51 -7.01 -10.65
N GLU A 228 4.81 -8.06 -9.88
CA GLU A 228 4.14 -8.39 -8.61
C GLU A 228 4.32 -7.29 -7.55
N LEU A 229 5.42 -6.53 -7.63
CA LEU A 229 5.70 -5.40 -6.75
C LEU A 229 5.22 -4.09 -7.39
N LEU A 230 5.43 -3.94 -8.70
CA LEU A 230 5.09 -2.70 -9.40
C LEU A 230 3.58 -2.49 -9.51
N GLN A 231 2.79 -3.54 -9.79
CA GLN A 231 1.33 -3.45 -9.91
C GLN A 231 0.64 -2.80 -8.70
N PRO A 232 0.82 -3.29 -7.45
CA PRO A 232 0.21 -2.63 -6.30
C PRO A 232 0.79 -1.23 -6.08
N SER A 233 2.06 -1.00 -6.41
CA SER A 233 2.66 0.33 -6.31
C SER A 233 1.98 1.36 -7.21
N LEU A 234 1.67 0.99 -8.45
CA LEU A 234 0.96 1.85 -9.39
C LEU A 234 -0.50 2.10 -8.99
N ARG A 235 -1.14 1.17 -8.29
CA ARG A 235 -2.49 1.38 -7.71
C ARG A 235 -2.47 2.40 -6.59
N ILE A 236 -1.47 2.31 -5.71
CA ILE A 236 -1.28 3.28 -4.63
C ILE A 236 -1.01 4.66 -5.23
N LEU A 237 -0.09 4.78 -6.19
CA LEU A 237 0.18 6.05 -6.89
C LEU A 237 -1.05 6.58 -7.62
N GLY A 238 -1.82 5.72 -8.28
CA GLY A 238 -3.09 6.11 -8.92
C GLY A 238 -4.07 6.72 -7.92
N HIS A 239 -4.19 6.16 -6.71
CA HIS A 239 -4.99 6.76 -5.64
C HIS A 239 -4.42 8.09 -5.16
N CYS A 240 -3.10 8.22 -5.02
CA CYS A 240 -2.47 9.47 -4.60
C CYS A 240 -2.61 10.59 -5.65
N LEU A 241 -2.62 10.23 -6.93
CA LEU A 241 -2.79 11.16 -8.05
C LEU A 241 -4.25 11.57 -8.29
N LEU A 242 -5.19 10.62 -8.20
CA LEU A 242 -6.58 10.80 -8.67
C LEU A 242 -7.63 10.73 -7.54
N GLY A 243 -7.22 10.49 -6.31
CA GLY A 243 -8.11 10.53 -5.15
C GLY A 243 -8.55 11.96 -4.81
N SER A 244 -9.61 12.09 -4.01
CA SER A 244 -10.14 13.39 -3.52
C SER A 244 -9.00 14.34 -3.10
N HIS A 245 -8.79 15.40 -3.88
CA HIS A 245 -7.58 16.23 -3.90
C HIS A 245 -7.49 17.24 -2.74
N THR A 246 -7.34 16.78 -1.50
CA THR A 246 -7.21 17.72 -0.36
C THR A 246 -5.76 18.18 -0.13
N SER A 247 -4.75 17.42 -0.59
CA SER A 247 -3.32 17.76 -0.38
C SER A 247 -2.56 17.92 -1.69
N LYS A 248 -2.10 19.15 -1.95
CA LYS A 248 -1.22 19.48 -3.08
C LYS A 248 0.15 18.80 -2.97
N GLU A 249 0.68 18.72 -1.75
CA GLU A 249 1.96 18.06 -1.47
C GLU A 249 1.94 16.58 -1.87
N LEU A 250 0.84 15.87 -1.55
CA LEU A 250 0.70 14.47 -1.95
C LEU A 250 0.64 14.31 -3.47
N LEU A 251 -0.06 15.20 -4.16
CA LEU A 251 -0.17 15.18 -5.61
C LEU A 251 1.21 15.39 -6.27
N GLU A 252 1.97 16.37 -5.79
CA GLU A 252 3.33 16.65 -6.27
C GLU A 252 4.26 15.44 -6.03
N ALA A 253 4.26 14.88 -4.82
CA ALA A 253 5.06 13.70 -4.50
C ALA A 253 4.68 12.48 -5.37
N ALA A 254 3.38 12.25 -5.59
CA ALA A 254 2.91 11.15 -6.42
C ALA A 254 3.24 11.35 -7.91
N SER A 255 3.20 12.58 -8.41
CA SER A 255 3.62 12.95 -9.76
C SER A 255 5.10 12.66 -9.98
N MET A 256 5.96 13.13 -9.07
CA MET A 256 7.40 12.88 -9.11
C MET A 256 7.72 11.38 -9.05
N ALA A 257 7.09 10.65 -8.12
CA ALA A 257 7.24 9.21 -8.01
C ALA A 257 6.83 8.46 -9.28
N THR A 258 5.68 8.83 -9.86
CA THR A 258 5.17 8.19 -11.09
C THR A 258 6.08 8.47 -12.29
N ASN A 259 6.57 9.70 -12.42
CA ASN A 259 7.51 10.07 -13.48
C ASN A 259 8.86 9.34 -13.33
N SER A 260 9.38 9.25 -12.10
CA SER A 260 10.60 8.49 -11.79
C SER A 260 10.44 7.01 -12.17
N LEU A 261 9.32 6.38 -11.80
CA LEU A 261 9.03 5.00 -12.20
C LEU A 261 8.84 4.85 -13.71
N TYR A 262 8.18 5.78 -14.39
CA TYR A 262 8.04 5.76 -15.85
C TYR A 262 9.41 5.75 -16.54
N ASN A 263 10.31 6.66 -16.15
CA ASN A 263 11.67 6.72 -16.69
C ASN A 263 12.44 5.42 -16.40
N ARG A 264 12.25 4.83 -15.21
CA ARG A 264 12.83 3.53 -14.88
C ARG A 264 12.29 2.41 -15.76
N CYS A 265 10.98 2.37 -16.01
CA CYS A 265 10.34 1.36 -16.84
C CYS A 265 10.79 1.45 -18.31
N LEU A 266 11.01 2.67 -18.82
CA LEU A 266 11.62 2.90 -20.14
C LEU A 266 13.04 2.33 -20.21
N HIS A 267 13.85 2.58 -19.18
CA HIS A 267 15.20 2.02 -19.11
C HIS A 267 15.18 0.48 -19.06
N ASP A 268 14.26 -0.11 -18.30
CA ASP A 268 14.16 -1.56 -18.13
C ASP A 268 13.45 -2.26 -19.31
N ILE A 269 12.88 -1.48 -20.25
CA ILE A 269 12.15 -1.95 -21.46
C ILE A 269 11.00 -2.91 -21.08
N ASP A 270 10.29 -2.61 -19.98
CA ASP A 270 9.10 -3.35 -19.57
C ASP A 270 7.85 -2.72 -20.20
N ALA A 271 7.36 -3.30 -21.30
CA ALA A 271 6.22 -2.77 -22.04
C ALA A 271 4.94 -2.62 -21.19
N LYS A 272 4.68 -3.56 -20.29
CA LYS A 272 3.49 -3.54 -19.43
C LYS A 272 3.57 -2.41 -18.41
N ALA A 273 4.75 -2.24 -17.82
CA ALA A 273 5.04 -1.18 -16.87
C ALA A 273 5.04 0.21 -17.53
N ILE A 274 5.63 0.34 -18.72
CA ILE A 274 5.61 1.58 -19.52
C ILE A 274 4.18 2.00 -19.83
N LEU A 275 3.33 1.07 -20.28
CA LEU A 275 1.93 1.36 -20.58
C LEU A 275 1.17 1.84 -19.33
N ALA A 276 1.35 1.16 -18.19
CA ALA A 276 0.65 1.50 -16.96
C ALA A 276 1.09 2.87 -16.40
N THR A 277 2.40 3.12 -16.33
CA THR A 277 2.97 4.39 -15.82
C THR A 277 2.66 5.57 -16.74
N SER A 278 2.80 5.42 -18.06
CA SER A 278 2.43 6.48 -19.02
C SER A 278 0.93 6.81 -18.99
N SER A 279 0.08 5.80 -18.77
CA SER A 279 -1.36 6.01 -18.62
C SER A 279 -1.68 6.84 -17.37
N LEU A 280 -1.02 6.57 -16.23
CA LEU A 280 -1.18 7.38 -15.02
C LEU A 280 -0.74 8.83 -15.23
N LEU A 281 0.43 9.08 -15.84
CA LEU A 281 0.89 10.44 -16.16
C LEU A 281 -0.07 11.17 -17.10
N ARG A 282 -0.73 10.44 -18.01
CA ARG A 282 -1.75 11.03 -18.89
C ARG A 282 -3.02 11.38 -18.12
N LEU A 283 -3.48 10.50 -17.23
CA LEU A 283 -4.66 10.74 -16.39
C LEU A 283 -4.44 11.92 -15.44
N GLU A 284 -3.25 12.04 -14.85
CA GLU A 284 -2.86 13.21 -14.05
C GLU A 284 -3.02 14.52 -14.85
N LYS A 285 -2.46 14.57 -16.05
CA LYS A 285 -2.59 15.76 -16.93
C LYS A 285 -4.04 16.10 -17.25
N MET A 286 -4.88 15.08 -17.45
CA MET A 286 -6.31 15.25 -17.70
C MET A 286 -7.04 15.77 -16.45
N ALA A 287 -6.73 15.24 -15.27
CA ALA A 287 -7.33 15.67 -14.01
C ALA A 287 -6.97 17.12 -13.65
N LEU A 288 -5.77 17.58 -14.06
CA LEU A 288 -5.33 18.97 -13.91
C LEU A 288 -5.92 19.92 -14.96
N ASP A 289 -6.54 19.41 -16.04
CA ASP A 289 -7.14 20.26 -17.07
C ASP A 289 -8.54 20.72 -16.62
N PRO A 290 -8.74 22.01 -16.33
CA PRO A 290 -10.03 22.53 -15.87
C PRO A 290 -11.14 22.37 -16.91
N LYS A 291 -10.83 22.13 -18.19
CA LYS A 291 -11.84 21.88 -19.23
C LYS A 291 -12.39 20.46 -19.23
N LEU A 292 -11.67 19.52 -18.61
CA LEU A 292 -12.04 18.10 -18.54
C LEU A 292 -12.59 17.71 -17.17
N ASN A 293 -12.51 18.61 -16.18
CA ASN A 293 -12.98 18.40 -14.82
C ASN A 293 -14.48 18.71 -14.69
N VAL A 294 -15.29 18.07 -15.52
CA VAL A 294 -16.75 18.12 -15.47
C VAL A 294 -17.23 16.91 -14.68
N ASP A 295 -17.91 17.14 -13.55
CA ASP A 295 -18.55 16.06 -12.81
C ASP A 295 -19.81 15.61 -13.54
N HIS A 296 -19.69 14.55 -14.33
CA HIS A 296 -20.80 13.96 -15.07
C HIS A 296 -21.81 13.20 -14.17
N THR A 297 -21.57 13.13 -12.85
CA THR A 297 -22.49 12.53 -11.88
C THR A 297 -23.41 13.55 -11.21
N GLU A 298 -23.13 14.85 -11.37
CA GLU A 298 -24.08 15.90 -11.02
C GLU A 298 -25.24 15.89 -12.04
N ILE A 299 -26.39 15.38 -11.63
CA ILE A 299 -27.64 15.57 -12.37
C ILE A 299 -28.08 17.00 -12.09
N ASP A 300 -28.03 17.87 -13.10
CA ASP A 300 -28.64 19.20 -13.02
C ASP A 300 -30.10 19.04 -12.55
N GLY A 301 -30.42 19.64 -11.40
CA GLY A 301 -31.73 19.53 -10.73
C GLY A 301 -32.94 20.02 -11.53
N ASN A 302 -32.73 20.47 -12.78
CA ASN A 302 -33.79 20.90 -13.69
C ASN A 302 -34.45 19.75 -14.47
N VAL A 303 -33.98 18.50 -14.37
CA VAL A 303 -34.49 17.39 -15.20
C VAL A 303 -35.65 16.60 -14.55
N LEU A 304 -36.03 16.89 -13.30
CA LEU A 304 -37.13 16.18 -12.60
C LEU A 304 -38.47 16.93 -12.56
N SER A 305 -38.73 17.82 -13.52
CA SER A 305 -40.08 18.39 -13.72
C SER A 305 -40.84 17.63 -14.81
N LEU A 306 -41.30 16.43 -14.47
CA LEU A 306 -42.35 15.68 -15.21
C LEU A 306 -43.31 15.03 -14.23
#